data_AF-A0A7V9Z2P2-F1
#
_entry.id   AF-A0A7V9Z2P2-F1
#
_cell.length_a   1.000
_cell.length_b   1.000
_cell.length_c   1.000
_cell.angle_alpha   90.00
_cell.angle_beta   90.00
_cell.angle_gamma   90.00
#
_symmetry.space_group_name_H-M   'P 1'
#
loop_
_entity.id
_entity.type
_entity.pdbx_description
1 polymer ?
#
loop_
_entity_poly.entity_id
_entity_poly.type
_entity_poly.pdbx_seq_one_letter_code
_entity_poly.pdbx_strand_id
1 'polypeptide(L)'
;MASKKKKGKHTVSGEIYHWSYVLVFITALVMSIIHWQKSQYLFYIALFSYGLVLFGYLAVKKKWKNWLGAHIGGILGSYIGIVTTTLVVNIPRIPVLNELPILLFWFLPTIIGTPFIFKVGNQYGPKKEGNF
;
A
#
# COMPACT_ATOMS: atom_id res chain seq x y z
N MET A 1 -29.35 -20.05 -8.25
CA MET A 1 -28.02 -20.11 -8.91
C MET A 1 -27.27 -18.80 -8.62
N ALA A 2 -26.20 -18.84 -7.83
CA ALA A 2 -25.38 -17.66 -7.57
C ALA A 2 -24.75 -17.18 -8.89
N SER A 3 -25.08 -15.96 -9.30
CA SER A 3 -24.57 -15.34 -10.53
C SER A 3 -23.05 -15.45 -10.61
N LYS A 4 -22.51 -16.01 -11.70
CA LYS A 4 -21.07 -16.00 -11.97
C LYS A 4 -20.64 -14.54 -12.12
N LYS A 5 -19.96 -14.00 -11.09
CA LYS A 5 -19.39 -12.65 -11.09
C LYS A 5 -18.44 -12.55 -12.29
N LYS A 6 -18.91 -11.98 -13.42
CA LYS A 6 -18.08 -11.74 -14.61
C LYS A 6 -16.87 -10.90 -14.20
N LYS A 7 -15.69 -11.19 -14.76
CA LYS A 7 -14.54 -10.26 -14.75
C LYS A 7 -15.08 -8.90 -15.22
N GLY A 8 -15.12 -7.93 -14.32
CA GLY A 8 -15.69 -6.61 -14.56
C GLY A 8 -14.64 -5.52 -14.45
N LYS A 9 -15.07 -4.25 -14.48
CA LYS A 9 -14.20 -3.07 -14.36
C LYS A 9 -13.30 -3.12 -13.10
N HIS A 10 -13.81 -3.62 -11.99
CA HIS A 10 -13.06 -3.76 -10.73
C HIS A 10 -11.85 -4.71 -10.82
N THR A 11 -11.91 -5.77 -11.63
CA THR A 11 -10.74 -6.65 -11.84
C THR A 11 -9.69 -6.02 -12.75
N VAL A 12 -10.10 -5.12 -13.65
CA VAL A 12 -9.20 -4.36 -14.52
C VAL A 12 -8.49 -3.27 -13.72
N SER A 13 -9.20 -2.55 -12.84
CA SER A 13 -8.61 -1.53 -11.98
C SER A 13 -7.50 -2.08 -11.08
N GLY A 14 -7.67 -3.30 -10.54
CA GLY A 14 -6.62 -3.95 -9.74
C GLY A 14 -5.38 -4.30 -10.54
N GLU A 15 -5.53 -4.70 -11.81
CA GLU A 15 -4.42 -4.99 -12.71
C GLU A 15 -3.67 -3.70 -13.10
N ILE A 16 -4.40 -2.64 -13.45
CA ILE A 16 -3.82 -1.32 -13.73
C ILE A 16 -3.05 -0.82 -12.52
N TYR A 17 -3.65 -0.88 -11.32
CA TYR A 17 -2.98 -0.46 -10.09
C TYR A 17 -1.67 -1.20 -9.87
N HIS A 18 -1.67 -2.54 -10.02
CA HIS A 18 -0.47 -3.35 -9.86
C HIS A 18 0.64 -2.92 -10.85
N TRP A 19 0.33 -2.80 -12.14
CA TRP A 19 1.32 -2.41 -13.15
C TRP A 19 1.82 -0.98 -12.98
N SER A 20 0.94 -0.03 -12.62
CA SER A 20 1.35 1.33 -12.26
C SER A 20 2.28 1.31 -11.05
N TYR A 21 2.02 0.46 -10.06
CA TYR A 21 2.88 0.34 -8.88
C TYR A 21 4.25 -0.26 -9.22
N VAL A 22 4.31 -1.27 -10.11
CA VAL A 22 5.57 -1.82 -10.62
C VAL A 22 6.43 -0.73 -11.25
N LEU A 23 5.82 0.15 -12.05
CA LEU A 23 6.53 1.28 -12.66
C LEU A 23 7.08 2.26 -11.61
N VAL A 24 6.28 2.60 -10.59
CA VAL A 24 6.73 3.43 -9.46
C VAL A 24 7.86 2.75 -8.68
N PHE A 25 7.77 1.44 -8.46
CA PHE A 25 8.80 0.66 -7.79
C PHE A 25 10.13 0.67 -8.54
N ILE A 26 10.11 0.43 -9.86
CA ILE A 26 11.32 0.44 -10.70
C ILE A 26 11.96 1.84 -10.70
N THR A 27 11.16 2.89 -10.85
CA THR A 27 11.67 4.26 -10.84
C THR A 27 12.29 4.63 -9.49
N ALA A 28 11.65 4.25 -8.38
CA ALA A 28 12.20 4.45 -7.04
C ALA A 28 13.49 3.65 -6.81
N LEU A 29 13.56 2.39 -7.29
CA LEU A 29 14.78 1.58 -7.23
C LEU A 29 15.94 2.26 -7.95
N VAL A 30 15.74 2.68 -9.20
CA VAL A 30 16.77 3.37 -9.99
C VAL A 30 17.24 4.64 -9.28
N MET A 31 16.31 5.47 -8.81
CA MET A 31 16.65 6.70 -8.07
C MET A 31 17.42 6.42 -6.78
N SER A 32 17.05 5.36 -6.06
CA SER A 32 17.71 4.97 -4.82
C SER A 32 19.13 4.44 -5.04
N ILE A 33 19.37 3.71 -6.13
CA ILE A 33 20.69 3.17 -6.47
C ILE A 33 21.62 4.31 -6.90
N ILE A 34 21.15 5.25 -7.73
CA ILE A 34 21.96 6.38 -8.21
C ILE A 34 22.35 7.31 -7.04
N HIS A 35 21.43 7.56 -6.11
CA HIS A 35 21.62 8.51 -5.00
C HIS A 35 21.62 7.82 -3.63
N TRP A 36 22.30 6.68 -3.49
CA TRP A 36 22.22 5.82 -2.30
C TRP A 36 22.33 6.56 -0.96
N GLN A 37 23.36 7.40 -0.81
CA GLN A 37 23.61 8.17 0.43
C GLN A 37 22.42 9.06 0.83
N LYS A 38 21.69 9.62 -0.14
CA LYS A 38 20.55 10.53 0.12
C LYS A 38 19.19 9.84 0.05
N SER A 39 19.09 8.70 -0.62
CA SER A 39 17.82 8.11 -1.04
C SER A 39 17.66 6.63 -0.67
N GLN A 40 18.51 6.10 0.21
CA GLN A 40 18.40 4.72 0.72
C GLN A 40 17.00 4.40 1.30
N TYR A 41 16.32 5.38 1.92
CA TYR A 41 14.97 5.18 2.43
C TYR A 41 13.95 4.85 1.33
N LEU A 42 14.11 5.40 0.12
CA LEU A 42 13.23 5.10 -1.01
C LEU A 42 13.31 3.63 -1.39
N PHE A 43 14.50 3.02 -1.30
CA PHE A 43 14.68 1.60 -1.57
C PHE A 43 13.84 0.76 -0.63
N TYR A 44 13.97 0.98 0.68
CA TYR A 44 13.25 0.20 1.70
C TYR A 44 11.74 0.40 1.63
N ILE A 45 11.28 1.65 1.48
CA ILE A 45 9.85 1.95 1.37
C ILE A 45 9.28 1.34 0.09
N ALA A 46 9.97 1.50 -1.05
CA ALA A 46 9.50 0.94 -2.32
C ALA A 46 9.43 -0.59 -2.26
N LEU A 47 10.44 -1.26 -1.69
CA LEU A 47 10.47 -2.72 -1.55
C LEU A 47 9.34 -3.23 -0.66
N PHE A 48 9.17 -2.63 0.53
CA PHE A 48 8.13 -3.02 1.47
C PHE A 48 6.74 -2.81 0.86
N SER A 49 6.52 -1.66 0.24
CA SER A 49 5.21 -1.29 -0.30
C SER A 49 4.85 -2.10 -1.54
N TYR A 50 5.81 -2.40 -2.41
CA TYR A 50 5.59 -3.33 -3.52
C TYR A 50 5.29 -4.75 -3.02
N GLY A 51 5.97 -5.19 -1.95
CA GLY A 51 5.65 -6.45 -1.27
C GLY A 51 4.18 -6.53 -0.82
N LEU A 52 3.62 -5.43 -0.30
CA LEU A 52 2.21 -5.34 0.09
C LEU A 52 1.26 -5.38 -1.11
N VAL A 53 1.58 -4.70 -2.21
CA VAL A 53 0.82 -4.81 -3.46
C VAL A 53 0.81 -6.24 -3.96
N LEU A 54 1.98 -6.88 -4.00
CA LEU A 54 2.12 -8.25 -4.45
C LEU A 54 1.33 -9.21 -3.55
N PHE A 55 1.39 -9.02 -2.23
CA PHE A 55 0.60 -9.78 -1.26
C PHE A 55 -0.90 -9.64 -1.53
N GLY A 56 -1.41 -8.41 -1.66
CA GLY A 56 -2.81 -8.14 -1.94
C GLY A 56 -3.27 -8.66 -3.31
N TYR A 57 -2.38 -8.67 -4.30
CA TYR A 57 -2.64 -9.21 -5.64
C TYR A 57 -2.67 -10.75 -5.65
N LEU A 58 -1.70 -11.38 -4.99
CA LEU A 58 -1.63 -12.83 -4.85
C LEU A 58 -2.80 -13.39 -4.03
N ALA A 59 -3.24 -12.68 -2.99
CA ALA A 59 -4.40 -13.06 -2.19
C ALA A 59 -5.66 -13.23 -3.05
N VAL A 60 -5.90 -12.32 -4.00
CA VAL A 60 -7.01 -12.40 -4.96
C VAL A 60 -6.81 -13.54 -5.95
N LYS A 61 -5.61 -13.66 -6.55
CA LYS A 61 -5.34 -14.67 -7.58
C LYS A 61 -5.35 -16.09 -7.04
N LYS A 62 -4.75 -16.32 -5.88
CA LYS A 62 -4.68 -17.63 -5.21
C LYS A 62 -5.90 -17.92 -4.34
N LYS A 63 -6.88 -17.01 -4.26
CA LYS A 63 -8.12 -17.14 -3.49
C LYS A 63 -7.88 -17.60 -2.04
N TRP A 64 -6.97 -16.93 -1.34
CA TRP A 64 -6.68 -17.26 0.06
C TRP A 64 -7.91 -17.17 0.95
N LYS A 65 -7.86 -17.89 2.09
CA LYS A 65 -8.80 -17.66 3.19
C LYS A 65 -8.67 -16.19 3.61
N ASN A 66 -9.79 -15.46 3.64
CA ASN A 66 -9.84 -13.99 3.83
C ASN A 66 -9.15 -13.16 2.72
N TRP A 67 -9.19 -13.62 1.46
CA TRP A 67 -8.61 -12.89 0.33
C TRP A 67 -9.00 -11.40 0.28
N LEU A 68 -10.23 -11.06 0.70
CA LEU A 68 -10.73 -9.68 0.69
C LEU A 68 -10.00 -8.79 1.70
N GLY A 69 -9.82 -9.27 2.93
CA GLY A 69 -9.06 -8.54 3.96
C GLY A 69 -7.59 -8.41 3.59
N ALA A 70 -6.98 -9.47 3.07
CA ALA A 70 -5.59 -9.45 2.59
C ALA A 70 -5.40 -8.52 1.38
N HIS A 71 -6.36 -8.49 0.45
CA HIS A 71 -6.35 -7.56 -0.67
C HIS A 71 -6.45 -6.11 -0.21
N ILE A 72 -7.43 -5.79 0.63
CA ILE A 72 -7.63 -4.42 1.14
C ILE A 72 -6.43 -3.97 1.97
N GLY A 73 -5.93 -4.82 2.88
CA GLY A 73 -4.75 -4.52 3.68
C GLY A 73 -3.49 -4.30 2.82
N GLY A 74 -3.30 -5.11 1.77
CA GLY A 74 -2.20 -4.93 0.82
C GLY A 74 -2.28 -3.61 0.05
N ILE A 75 -3.45 -3.25 -0.46
CA ILE A 75 -3.67 -2.01 -1.22
C ILE A 75 -3.57 -0.76 -0.33
N LEU A 76 -4.15 -0.79 0.87
CA LEU A 76 -4.07 0.34 1.80
C LEU A 76 -2.65 0.50 2.35
N GLY A 77 -1.98 -0.60 2.67
CA GLY A 77 -0.61 -0.57 3.16
C GLY A 77 0.38 -0.04 2.11
N SER A 78 0.22 -0.42 0.85
CA SER A 78 1.03 0.16 -0.23
C SER A 78 0.74 1.64 -0.47
N TYR A 79 -0.51 2.08 -0.25
CA TYR A 79 -0.87 3.49 -0.33
C TYR A 79 -0.15 4.35 0.73
N ILE A 80 -0.05 3.84 1.97
CA ILE A 80 0.75 4.48 3.03
C ILE A 80 2.18 4.71 2.54
N GLY A 81 2.79 3.70 1.91
CA GLY A 81 4.14 3.80 1.36
C GLY A 81 4.31 4.86 0.28
N ILE A 82 3.37 4.98 -0.66
CA ILE A 82 3.37 6.05 -1.67
C ILE A 82 3.27 7.40 -0.99
N VAL A 83 2.33 7.60 -0.06
CA VAL A 83 2.13 8.88 0.63
C VAL A 83 3.37 9.28 1.42
N THR A 84 3.97 8.36 2.18
CA THR A 84 5.21 8.63 2.89
C THR A 84 6.33 9.02 1.93
N THR A 85 6.48 8.28 0.84
CA THR A 85 7.51 8.55 -0.17
C THR A 85 7.32 9.94 -0.80
N THR A 86 6.11 10.27 -1.25
CA THR A 86 5.85 11.56 -1.89
C THR A 86 5.98 12.71 -0.92
N LEU A 87 5.59 12.55 0.34
CA LEU A 87 5.82 13.58 1.36
C LEU A 87 7.32 13.80 1.55
N VAL A 88 8.06 12.76 1.93
CA VAL A 88 9.48 12.87 2.32
C VAL A 88 10.35 13.45 1.22
N VAL A 89 10.13 13.08 -0.05
CA VAL A 89 10.92 13.62 -1.17
C VAL A 89 10.58 15.08 -1.51
N ASN A 90 9.42 15.58 -1.09
CA ASN A 90 8.97 16.95 -1.38
C ASN A 90 9.17 17.93 -0.21
N ILE A 91 9.45 17.48 1.02
CA ILE A 91 9.69 18.35 2.18
C ILE A 91 10.68 19.50 1.86
N PRO A 92 11.85 19.24 1.23
CA PRO A 92 12.82 20.32 0.97
C PRO A 92 12.32 21.39 -0.01
N ARG A 93 11.24 21.11 -0.77
CA ARG A 93 10.66 22.01 -1.77
C ARG A 93 9.52 22.87 -1.21
N ILE A 94 8.99 22.53 -0.04
CA ILE A 94 7.84 23.22 0.56
C ILE A 94 8.30 23.88 1.88
N PRO A 95 8.51 25.22 1.89
CA PRO A 95 9.05 25.93 3.06
C PRO A 95 8.25 25.68 4.35
N VAL A 96 6.91 25.63 4.24
CA VAL A 96 6.00 25.39 5.38
C VAL A 96 6.20 24.02 6.03
N LEU A 97 6.62 23.00 5.26
CA LEU A 97 6.80 21.64 5.79
C LEU A 97 8.19 21.41 6.38
N ASN A 98 9.15 22.29 6.08
CA ASN A 98 10.53 22.18 6.55
C ASN A 98 10.70 22.57 8.04
N GLU A 99 9.73 23.29 8.61
CA GLU A 99 9.74 23.66 10.04
C GLU A 99 9.19 22.55 10.94
N LEU A 100 8.55 21.53 10.37
CA LEU A 100 7.98 20.42 11.11
C LEU A 100 8.98 19.26 11.24
N PRO A 101 8.99 18.54 12.38
CA PRO A 101 9.90 17.42 12.57
C PRO A 101 9.65 16.33 11.53
N ILE A 102 10.71 15.90 10.84
CA ILE A 102 10.64 14.97 9.71
C ILE A 102 9.91 13.65 10.06
N LEU A 103 10.03 13.22 11.32
CA LEU A 103 9.38 12.03 11.87
C LEU A 103 7.85 12.09 11.76
N LEU A 104 7.22 13.27 11.87
CA LEU A 104 5.77 13.38 11.73
C LEU A 104 5.31 12.91 10.34
N PHE A 105 6.03 13.26 9.28
CA PHE A 105 5.69 12.85 7.91
C PHE A 105 5.89 11.36 7.67
N TRP A 106 6.76 10.72 8.45
CA TRP A 106 6.95 9.27 8.43
C TRP A 106 5.82 8.52 9.14
N PHE A 107 5.31 9.05 10.26
CA PHE A 107 4.27 8.38 11.05
C PHE A 107 2.84 8.80 10.71
N LEU A 108 2.62 10.00 10.17
CA LEU A 108 1.29 10.53 9.82
C LEU A 108 0.49 9.56 8.95
N PRO A 109 1.03 9.05 7.83
CA PRO A 109 0.30 8.14 6.96
C PRO A 109 -0.08 6.83 7.67
N THR A 110 0.74 6.37 8.61
CA THR A 110 0.49 5.15 9.40
C THR A 110 -0.55 5.40 10.50
N ILE A 111 -0.45 6.51 11.23
CA ILE A 111 -1.41 6.89 12.28
C ILE A 111 -2.83 7.00 11.69
N ILE A 112 -2.95 7.51 10.47
CA ILE A 112 -4.23 7.62 9.78
C ILE A 112 -4.61 6.29 9.10
N GLY A 113 -3.68 5.65 8.39
CA GLY A 113 -3.96 4.46 7.58
C GLY A 113 -4.25 3.21 8.40
N THR A 114 -3.52 2.98 9.49
CA THR A 114 -3.67 1.79 10.34
C THR A 114 -5.07 1.62 10.95
N PRO A 115 -5.70 2.62 11.59
CA PRO A 115 -7.06 2.47 12.11
C PRO A 115 -8.09 2.21 11.01
N PHE A 116 -7.90 2.78 9.82
CA PHE A 116 -8.73 2.49 8.65
C PHE A 116 -8.58 1.03 8.20
N ILE A 117 -7.35 0.52 8.12
CA ILE A 117 -7.07 -0.88 7.76
C ILE A 117 -7.74 -1.83 8.75
N PHE A 118 -7.61 -1.58 10.07
CA PHE A 118 -8.24 -2.43 11.08
C PHE A 118 -9.75 -2.37 11.05
N LYS A 119 -10.34 -1.17 10.90
CA LYS A 119 -11.80 -1.00 10.83
C LYS A 119 -12.39 -1.76 9.64
N VAL A 120 -11.76 -1.62 8.47
CA VAL A 120 -12.22 -2.31 7.25
C VAL A 120 -11.90 -3.81 7.30
N GLY A 121 -10.74 -4.18 7.83
CA GLY A 121 -10.35 -5.58 8.05
C GLY A 121 -11.32 -6.32 8.97
N ASN A 122 -11.81 -5.68 10.03
CA ASN A 122 -12.82 -6.26 10.92
C ASN A 122 -14.21 -6.35 10.28
N GLN A 123 -14.56 -5.44 9.37
CA GLN A 123 -15.86 -5.46 8.68
C GLN A 123 -15.95 -6.59 7.63
N TYR A 124 -14.84 -6.96 7.02
CA TYR A 124 -14.77 -7.98 5.97
C TYR A 124 -14.02 -9.26 6.37
N GLY A 125 -13.55 -9.34 7.62
CA GLY A 125 -13.05 -10.56 8.23
C GLY A 125 -14.17 -11.60 8.36
N PRO A 126 -13.84 -12.90 8.38
CA PRO A 126 -14.82 -13.96 8.57
C PRO A 126 -15.51 -13.66 9.89
N LYS A 127 -16.86 -13.59 9.87
CA LYS A 127 -17.64 -13.66 11.09
C LYS A 127 -17.03 -14.79 11.92
N LYS A 128 -16.55 -14.49 13.13
CA LYS A 128 -16.33 -15.54 14.12
C LYS A 128 -17.68 -16.23 14.24
N GLU A 129 -17.84 -17.39 13.61
CA GLU A 129 -18.91 -18.30 13.98
C GLU A 129 -18.67 -18.57 15.45
N GLY A 130 -19.65 -18.15 16.26
CA GLY A 130 -19.60 -18.29 17.69
C GLY A 130 -19.45 -19.76 18.02
N ASN A 131 -18.41 -20.09 18.78
CA ASN A 131 -18.34 -21.36 19.46
C ASN A 131 -18.75 -21.09 20.91
N PHE A 132 -19.98 -21.53 21.19
CA PHE A 132 -20.62 -21.89 22.46
C PHE A 132 -20.20 -21.14 23.73
#